data_AF-A0A383ELY6-F1
#
_entry.id   AF-A0A383ELY6-F1
#
_cell.length_a   1.000
_cell.length_b   1.000
_cell.length_c   1.000
_cell.angle_alpha   90.00
_cell.angle_beta   90.00
_cell.angle_gamma   90.00
#
_symmetry.space_group_name_H-M   'P 1'
#
loop_
_entity.id
_entity.type
_entity.pdbx_description
1 polymer ?
#
loop_
_entity_poly.entity_id
_entity_poly.type
_entity_poly.pdbx_seq_one_letter_code
_entity_poly.pdbx_strand_id
1 'polypeptide(L)' 'VSKLWRLVLFLWLAGAWAAAAQGNDRASDAVKGFGVAVDDLGDTLRLPAPPRRIVSLAPSNTELLFAMG' A
#
# COMPACT_ATOMS: atom_id res chain seq x y z
N VAL A 1 -37.95 18.97 -21.39
CA VAL A 1 -36.64 18.72 -22.07
C VAL A 1 -35.42 18.97 -21.16
N SER A 2 -35.52 19.65 -20.01
CA SER A 2 -34.36 19.98 -19.16
C SER A 2 -33.93 18.93 -18.11
N LYS A 3 -34.84 18.10 -17.61
CA LYS A 3 -34.55 17.15 -16.51
C LYS A 3 -33.73 15.93 -16.97
N LEU A 4 -34.04 15.40 -18.15
CA LEU A 4 -33.39 14.19 -18.69
C LEU A 4 -31.92 14.46 -19.06
N TRP A 5 -31.64 15.63 -19.66
CA TRP A 5 -30.27 16.05 -20.02
C TRP A 5 -29.38 16.25 -18.79
N ARG A 6 -29.93 16.84 -17.71
CA ARG A 6 -29.21 17.02 -16.45
C ARG A 6 -28.84 15.70 -15.79
N LEU A 7 -29.73 14.70 -15.87
CA LEU A 7 -29.50 13.35 -15.35
C LEU A 7 -28.37 12.63 -16.12
N VAL A 8 -28.36 12.75 -17.44
CA VAL A 8 -27.30 12.18 -18.29
C VAL A 8 -25.94 12.83 -17.99
N LEU A 9 -25.90 14.17 -17.85
CA LEU A 9 -24.67 14.88 -17.47
C LEU A 9 -24.17 14.48 -16.08
N PHE A 10 -25.07 14.30 -15.11
CA PHE A 10 -24.71 13.85 -13.76
C PHE A 10 -24.12 12.43 -13.77
N LEU A 11 -24.73 11.52 -14.52
CA LEU A 11 -24.23 10.15 -14.71
C LEU A 11 -22.86 10.13 -15.40
N TRP A 12 -22.65 11.01 -16.39
CA TRP A 12 -21.37 11.14 -17.08
C TRP A 12 -20.25 11.66 -16.17
N LEU A 13 -20.53 12.67 -15.34
CA LEU A 13 -19.57 13.18 -14.34
C LEU A 13 -19.27 12.16 -13.23
N ALA A 14 -20.28 11.42 -12.77
CA ALA A 14 -20.08 10.39 -11.76
C ALA A 14 -19.24 9.21 -12.28
N GLY A 15 -19.44 8.81 -13.54
CA GLY A 15 -18.68 7.74 -14.19
C GLY A 15 -17.18 8.06 -14.31
N ALA A 16 -16.83 9.33 -14.56
CA ALA A 16 -15.43 9.77 -14.65
C ALA A 16 -14.70 9.69 -13.30
N TRP A 17 -15.39 9.90 -12.17
CA TRP A 17 -14.78 9.83 -10.85
C TRP A 17 -14.45 8.39 -10.43
N ALA A 18 -15.30 7.42 -10.80
CA ALA A 18 -15.11 6.01 -10.49
C ALA A 18 -13.93 5.36 -11.26
N ALA A 19 -13.60 5.88 -12.45
CA ALA A 19 -12.49 5.37 -13.26
C ALA A 19 -11.11 5.82 -12.74
N ALA A 20 -11.00 7.03 -12.17
CA ALA A 20 -9.76 7.51 -11.56
C ALA A 20 -9.40 6.77 -10.25
N ALA A 21 -10.40 6.25 -9.53
CA ALA A 21 -10.19 5.52 -8.28
C ALA A 21 -9.79 4.04 -8.47
N GLN A 22 -9.94 3.48 -9.67
CA GLN A 22 -9.74 2.05 -9.94
C GLN A 22 -8.29 1.68 -10.30
N GLY A 23 -7.40 2.66 -10.33
CA GLY A 23 -5.97 2.44 -10.58
C GLY A 23 -5.27 1.93 -9.32
N ASN A 24 -5.12 0.60 -9.21
CA ASN A 24 -3.91 -0.12 -8.75
C ASN A 24 -4.20 -1.48 -8.06
N ASP A 25 -5.47 -1.88 -7.88
CA ASP A 25 -5.81 -3.04 -7.04
C ASP A 25 -5.32 -4.41 -7.59
N ARG A 26 -5.16 -4.54 -8.91
CA ARG A 26 -4.74 -5.82 -9.54
C ARG A 26 -3.25 -6.12 -9.40
N ALA A 27 -2.41 -5.14 -9.11
CA ALA A 27 -0.98 -5.36 -8.85
C ALA A 27 -0.72 -5.77 -7.38
N SER A 28 -1.63 -5.43 -6.47
CA SER A 28 -1.58 -5.76 -5.03
C SER A 28 -1.94 -7.21 -4.70
N ASP A 29 -2.57 -7.94 -5.61
CA ASP A 29 -3.10 -9.29 -5.35
C ASP A 29 -2.10 -10.42 -5.61
N ALA A 30 -0.96 -10.16 -6.28
CA ALA A 30 -0.08 -11.22 -6.78
C ALA A 30 1.00 -11.70 -5.79
N VAL A 31 1.33 -10.93 -4.75
CA VAL A 31 2.13 -11.39 -3.60
C VAL A 31 1.70 -10.55 -2.41
N LYS A 32 0.85 -11.07 -1.51
CA LYS A 32 0.68 -10.44 -0.19
C LYS A 32 1.98 -10.62 0.58
N GLY A 33 2.93 -9.73 0.32
CA GLY A 33 4.15 -9.64 1.12
C GLY A 33 3.79 -9.41 2.58
N PHE A 34 4.63 -9.89 3.49
CA PHE A 34 4.51 -9.64 4.92
C PHE A 34 4.28 -8.17 5.27
N GLY A 35 4.93 -7.26 4.54
CA GLY A 35 4.65 -5.83 4.68
C GLY A 35 5.60 -4.95 3.88
N VAL A 36 5.32 -3.65 3.97
CA VAL A 36 6.20 -2.58 3.50
C VAL A 36 6.65 -1.80 4.73
N ALA A 37 7.95 -1.54 4.83
CA ALA A 37 8.55 -0.70 5.87
C ALA A 37 9.37 0.42 5.21
N VAL A 38 9.59 1.50 5.96
CA VAL A 38 10.51 2.57 5.57
C VAL A 38 11.63 2.57 6.58
N ASP A 39 12.87 2.60 6.13
CA ASP A 39 14.02 2.66 7.03
C ASP A 39 14.38 4.10 7.42
N ASP A 40 15.40 4.25 8.28
CA ASP A 40 15.82 5.55 8.79
C ASP A 40 16.48 6.45 7.74
N LEU A 41 16.85 5.90 6.57
CA LEU A 41 17.39 6.64 5.43
C LEU A 41 16.27 7.08 4.46
N GLY A 42 15.04 6.59 4.66
CA GLY A 42 13.89 6.86 3.82
C GLY A 42 13.69 5.83 2.70
N ASP A 43 14.47 4.75 2.68
CA ASP A 43 14.32 3.70 1.69
C ASP A 43 13.09 2.84 1.99
N THR A 44 12.37 2.46 0.92
CA THR A 44 11.20 1.60 1.04
C THR A 44 11.59 0.14 0.92
N LEU A 45 11.39 -0.61 1.98
CA LEU A 45 11.67 -2.04 2.07
C LEU A 45 10.38 -2.85 1.87
N ARG A 46 10.39 -3.77 0.90
CA ARG A 46 9.29 -4.73 0.68
C ARG A 46 9.69 -6.09 1.23
N LEU A 47 8.96 -6.56 2.24
CA LEU A 47 9.20 -7.85 2.87
C LEU A 47 8.22 -8.89 2.28
N PRO A 48 8.70 -9.90 1.53
CA PRO A 48 7.81 -10.89 0.91
C PRO A 48 7.22 -11.89 1.90
N ALA A 49 7.87 -12.08 3.06
CA ALA A 49 7.47 -13.00 4.12
C ALA A 49 8.02 -12.52 5.48
N PRO A 50 7.47 -12.98 6.62
CA PRO A 50 8.01 -12.66 7.94
C PRO A 50 9.51 -13.00 8.02
N PRO A 51 10.38 -12.09 8.52
CA PRO A 51 11.81 -12.38 8.67
C PRO A 51 12.05 -13.57 9.61
N ARG A 52 12.83 -14.57 9.16
CA ARG A 52 13.19 -15.75 9.98
C ARG A 52 14.64 -15.77 10.47
N ARG A 53 15.46 -14.89 9.90
CA ARG A 53 16.89 -14.74 10.21
C ARG A 53 17.22 -13.26 10.12
N ILE A 54 17.69 -12.69 11.22
CA ILE A 54 18.00 -11.26 11.32
C ILE A 54 19.48 -11.13 11.66
N VAL A 55 20.22 -10.35 10.88
CA VAL A 55 21.61 -9.99 11.16
C VAL A 55 21.62 -8.55 11.64
N SER A 56 21.98 -8.36 12.91
CA SER A 56 22.12 -7.03 13.50
C SER A 56 23.55 -6.54 13.35
N LEU A 57 23.72 -5.29 12.91
CA LEU A 57 25.03 -4.65 12.72
C LEU A 57 25.43 -3.75 13.89
N ALA A 58 24.50 -3.46 14.82
CA ALA A 58 24.72 -2.58 15.95
C ALA A 58 24.28 -3.27 17.26
N PRO A 59 25.05 -3.18 18.35
CA PRO A 59 24.69 -3.78 19.64
C PRO A 59 23.29 -3.36 20.14
N SER A 60 22.96 -2.07 20.01
CA SER A 60 21.65 -1.51 20.40
C SER A 60 20.47 -2.17 19.69
N ASN A 61 20.62 -2.49 18.40
CA ASN A 61 19.55 -3.11 17.62
C ASN A 61 19.35 -4.57 18.05
N THR A 62 20.42 -5.25 18.43
CA THR A 62 20.35 -6.60 18.97
C THR A 62 19.59 -6.60 20.30
N GLU A 63 19.90 -5.67 21.20
CA GLU A 63 19.19 -5.52 22.49
C GLU A 63 17.70 -5.25 22.30
N LEU A 64 17.35 -4.39 21.34
CA LEU A 64 15.96 -4.10 20.99
C LEU A 64 15.24 -5.34 20.43
N LEU A 65 15.89 -6.11 19.55
CA LEU A 65 15.32 -7.36 19.03
C LEU A 65 15.05 -8.35 20.17
N PHE A 66 15.98 -8.52 21.12
CA PHE A 66 15.77 -9.39 22.28
C PHE A 66 14.64 -8.90 23.18
N ALA A 67 14.47 -7.59 23.35
CA ALA A 67 13.40 -7.03 24.16
C ALA A 67 12.00 -7.28 23.56
N MET A 68 11.90 -7.43 22.24
CA MET A 68 10.62 -7.70 21.55
C MET A 68 10.19 -9.18 21.59
N GLY A 69 11.11 -10.11 21.84
CA GLY A 69 10.86 -11.57 21.89
C GLY A 69 11.02 -12.26 20.55
#